data_AF-A0A378JAP7-F1
#
_entry.id   AF-A0A378JAP7-F1
#
_cell.length_a   1.000
_cell.length_b   1.000
_cell.length_c   1.000
_cell.angle_alpha   90.00
_cell.angle_beta   90.00
_cell.angle_gamma   90.00
#
_symmetry.space_group_name_H-M   'P 1'
#
loop_
_entity.id
_entity.type
_entity.pdbx_description
1 polymer ?
#
loop_
_entity_poly.entity_id
_entity_poly.type
_entity_poly.pdbx_seq_one_letter_code
_entity_poly.pdbx_strand_id
1 'polypeptide(L)'
;MARKTKAQVMLEQDEKKRAEEKKNAATTELYLHCRGHATMALSKLHGSGFDGVAALERLSRSVDRIHNNDTNEIEAMLMTQAKSLEYLFYDALGKLPSSNMEHAEVFASIALKAQSGCRKTLMALAELKHPRRTTTIIKQQNNAITQQVNNNVKSEAYEIENNKKIANELNAKVAYEAKNMDIGTTITTGTANTPAEAVGVFNGS
;
A
#
# COMPACT_ATOMS: atom_id res chain seq x y z
N MET A 1 -39.40 44.29 31.85
CA MET A 1 -38.32 43.28 31.74
C MET A 1 -38.55 42.22 32.81
N ALA A 2 -39.07 41.05 32.45
CA ALA A 2 -39.33 39.97 33.42
C ALA A 2 -37.99 39.41 33.94
N ARG A 3 -37.81 39.35 35.27
CA ARG A 3 -36.63 38.73 35.90
C ARG A 3 -36.77 37.21 35.84
N LYS A 4 -35.76 36.54 35.29
CA LYS A 4 -35.70 35.07 35.24
C LYS A 4 -35.68 34.49 36.66
N THR A 5 -36.40 33.39 36.87
CA THR A 5 -36.45 32.70 38.16
C THR A 5 -35.14 31.93 38.40
N LYS A 6 -34.75 31.68 39.66
CA LYS A 6 -33.54 30.91 40.02
C LYS A 6 -33.44 29.56 39.30
N ALA A 7 -34.57 28.88 39.08
CA ALA A 7 -34.64 27.63 38.32
C ALA A 7 -34.32 27.81 36.82
N GLN A 8 -34.75 28.91 36.20
CA GLN A 8 -34.41 29.22 34.80
C GLN A 8 -32.91 29.54 34.64
N VAL A 9 -32.30 30.20 35.63
CA VAL A 9 -30.86 30.48 35.62
C VAL A 9 -30.03 29.20 35.74
N MET A 10 -30.44 28.26 36.59
CA MET A 10 -29.75 26.97 36.74
C MET A 10 -29.84 26.10 35.48
N LEU A 11 -31.02 26.04 34.85
CA LEU A 11 -31.19 25.31 33.58
C LEU A 11 -30.31 25.90 32.45
N GLU A 12 -30.25 27.23 32.32
CA GLU A 12 -29.37 27.88 31.33
C GLU A 12 -27.89 27.64 31.60
N GLN A 13 -27.49 27.49 32.87
CA GLN A 13 -26.10 27.17 33.24
C GLN A 13 -25.74 25.73 32.89
N ASP A 14 -26.63 24.77 33.17
CA ASP A 14 -26.42 23.37 32.81
C ASP A 14 -26.39 23.15 31.30
N GLU A 15 -27.26 23.82 30.54
CA GLU A 15 -27.24 23.79 29.07
C GLU A 15 -25.94 24.33 28.50
N LYS A 16 -25.44 25.47 29.02
CA LYS A 16 -24.15 26.03 28.64
C LYS A 16 -22.99 25.08 28.96
N LYS A 17 -22.99 24.48 30.15
CA LYS A 17 -21.96 23.53 30.57
C LYS A 17 -21.94 22.29 29.66
N ARG A 18 -23.11 21.71 29.36
CA ARG A 18 -23.23 20.58 28.43
C ARG A 18 -22.80 20.95 27.01
N ALA A 19 -23.07 22.18 26.56
CA ALA A 19 -22.61 22.67 25.26
C ALA A 19 -21.08 22.83 25.21
N GLU A 20 -20.47 23.36 26.29
CA GLU A 20 -19.01 23.48 26.45
C GLU A 20 -18.33 22.10 26.42
N GLU A 21 -18.87 21.12 27.15
CA GLU A 21 -18.38 19.74 27.18
C GLU A 21 -18.42 19.10 25.78
N LYS A 22 -19.54 19.25 25.06
CA LYS A 22 -19.68 18.77 23.67
C LYS A 22 -18.69 19.44 22.74
N LYS A 23 -18.48 20.75 22.88
CA LYS A 23 -17.51 21.50 22.08
C LYS A 23 -16.08 21.01 22.33
N ASN A 24 -15.73 20.76 23.59
CA ASN A 24 -14.41 20.23 23.95
C ASN A 24 -14.19 18.84 23.39
N ALA A 25 -15.17 17.94 23.50
CA ALA A 25 -15.09 16.60 22.91
C ALA A 25 -14.91 16.65 21.38
N ALA A 26 -15.72 17.45 20.67
CA ALA A 26 -15.59 17.65 19.23
C ALA A 26 -14.22 18.24 18.84
N THR A 27 -13.68 19.13 19.68
CA THR A 27 -12.34 19.70 19.50
C THR A 27 -11.26 18.62 19.67
N THR A 28 -11.38 17.75 20.67
CA THR A 28 -10.46 16.63 20.87
C THR A 28 -10.50 15.65 19.69
N GLU A 29 -11.69 15.29 19.17
CA GLU A 29 -11.79 14.44 17.98
C GLU A 29 -11.12 15.08 16.75
N LEU A 30 -11.29 16.39 16.57
CA LEU A 30 -10.62 17.15 15.50
C LEU A 30 -9.09 17.05 15.60
N TYR A 31 -8.54 17.03 16.82
CA TYR A 31 -7.10 16.91 17.07
C TYR A 31 -6.55 15.48 17.03
N LEU A 32 -7.39 14.44 17.05
CA LEU A 32 -6.92 13.06 17.10
C LEU A 32 -7.12 12.32 15.78
N HIS A 33 -8.08 12.75 14.95
CA HIS A 33 -8.32 12.12 13.65
C HIS A 33 -7.49 12.76 12.53
N CYS A 34 -6.95 11.92 11.63
CA CYS A 34 -6.18 12.36 10.47
C CYS A 34 -6.93 13.38 9.59
N ARG A 35 -8.25 13.25 9.46
CA ARG A 35 -9.11 14.19 8.73
C ARG A 35 -9.13 15.57 9.38
N GLY A 36 -9.23 15.61 10.70
CA GLY A 36 -9.21 16.87 11.46
C GLY A 36 -7.86 17.57 11.36
N HIS A 37 -6.76 16.84 11.51
CA HIS A 37 -5.41 17.36 11.26
C HIS A 37 -5.26 17.93 9.83
N ALA A 38 -5.73 17.20 8.81
CA ALA A 38 -5.68 17.66 7.43
C ALA A 38 -6.50 18.95 7.22
N THR A 39 -7.71 19.02 7.76
CA THR A 39 -8.53 20.24 7.75
C THR A 39 -7.81 21.43 8.41
N MET A 40 -7.18 21.21 9.56
CA MET A 40 -6.43 22.27 10.26
C MET A 40 -5.23 22.75 9.44
N ALA A 41 -4.50 21.83 8.81
CA ALA A 41 -3.38 22.18 7.93
C ALA A 41 -3.85 22.99 6.71
N LEU A 42 -4.95 22.58 6.08
CA LEU A 42 -5.54 23.29 4.94
C LEU A 42 -6.05 24.68 5.34
N SER A 43 -6.73 24.80 6.48
CA SER A 43 -7.18 26.10 7.00
C SER A 43 -6.00 27.04 7.24
N LYS A 44 -4.90 26.54 7.80
CA LYS A 44 -3.68 27.34 8.00
C LYS A 44 -3.03 27.76 6.68
N LEU A 45 -3.06 26.91 5.65
CA LEU A 45 -2.45 27.19 4.34
C LEU A 45 -3.27 28.19 3.52
N HIS A 46 -4.60 28.10 3.55
CA HIS A 46 -5.52 28.88 2.71
C HIS A 46 -6.12 30.12 3.39
N GLY A 47 -6.00 30.24 4.72
CA GLY A 47 -6.39 31.44 5.46
C GLY A 47 -7.91 31.62 5.62
N SER A 48 -8.34 32.88 5.80
CA SER A 48 -9.69 33.26 6.25
C SER A 48 -10.83 32.97 5.28
N GLY A 49 -10.54 32.61 4.02
CA GLY A 49 -11.54 32.21 3.03
C GLY A 49 -11.80 30.70 2.96
N PHE A 50 -11.09 29.89 3.76
CA PHE A 50 -11.18 28.44 3.71
C PHE A 50 -12.29 27.90 4.63
N ASP A 51 -13.28 27.23 4.04
CA ASP A 51 -14.33 26.56 4.81
C ASP A 51 -13.82 25.22 5.37
N GLY A 52 -13.34 25.27 6.61
CA GLY A 52 -12.86 24.08 7.32
C GLY A 52 -13.95 23.05 7.61
N VAL A 53 -15.20 23.46 7.78
CA VAL A 53 -16.30 22.53 8.06
C VAL A 53 -16.62 21.72 6.80
N ALA A 54 -16.78 22.40 5.66
CA ALA A 54 -16.97 21.74 4.37
C ALA A 54 -15.78 20.83 4.02
N ALA A 55 -14.55 21.26 4.33
CA ALA A 55 -13.36 20.44 4.09
C ALA A 55 -13.35 19.17 4.94
N LEU A 56 -13.66 19.27 6.24
CA LEU A 56 -13.75 18.11 7.12
C LEU A 56 -14.83 17.12 6.66
N GLU A 57 -15.97 17.63 6.24
CA GLU A 57 -17.07 16.82 5.70
C GLU A 57 -16.64 16.11 4.40
N ARG A 58 -15.96 16.82 3.49
CA ARG A 58 -15.47 16.25 2.24
C ARG A 58 -14.43 15.17 2.47
N LEU A 59 -13.45 15.42 3.35
CA LEU A 59 -12.44 14.44 3.75
C LEU A 59 -13.06 13.21 4.43
N SER A 60 -14.13 13.40 5.21
CA SER A 60 -14.88 12.29 5.81
C SER A 60 -15.51 11.41 4.75
N ARG A 61 -16.19 12.02 3.76
CA ARG A 61 -16.74 11.31 2.60
C ARG A 61 -15.66 10.57 1.80
N SER A 62 -14.50 11.17 1.57
CA SER A 62 -13.40 10.51 0.86
C SER A 62 -12.93 9.24 1.59
N VAL A 63 -12.81 9.29 2.92
CA VAL A 63 -12.46 8.12 3.74
C VAL A 63 -13.56 7.05 3.67
N ASP A 64 -14.82 7.45 3.78
CA ASP A 64 -15.95 6.51 3.74
C ASP A 64 -16.04 5.81 2.37
N ARG A 65 -15.73 6.50 1.26
CA ARG A 65 -15.66 5.89 -0.07
C ARG A 65 -14.61 4.78 -0.14
N ILE A 66 -13.44 5.00 0.45
CA ILE A 66 -12.39 3.98 0.52
C ILE A 66 -12.80 2.79 1.36
N HIS A 67 -13.47 3.00 2.50
CA HIS A 67 -14.04 1.90 3.28
C HIS A 67 -15.08 1.09 2.48
N ASN A 68 -15.74 1.70 1.50
CA ASN A 68 -16.69 1.06 0.59
C ASN A 68 -16.04 0.50 -0.69
N ASN A 69 -14.70 0.38 -0.73
CA ASN A 69 -13.93 -0.07 -1.90
C ASN A 69 -14.06 0.82 -3.15
N ASP A 70 -14.47 2.07 -3.01
CA ASP A 70 -14.49 3.05 -4.10
C ASP A 70 -13.17 3.84 -4.13
N THR A 71 -12.27 3.44 -5.04
CA THR A 71 -10.94 4.04 -5.24
C THR A 71 -10.91 5.19 -6.25
N ASN A 72 -12.05 5.57 -6.85
CA ASN A 72 -12.07 6.52 -7.97
C ASN A 72 -11.41 7.86 -7.65
N GLU A 73 -11.57 8.35 -6.40
CA GLU A 73 -10.96 9.61 -5.97
C GLU A 73 -9.43 9.52 -5.87
N ILE A 74 -8.91 8.42 -5.33
CA ILE A 74 -7.47 8.19 -5.25
C ILE A 74 -6.90 7.99 -6.65
N GLU A 75 -7.60 7.28 -7.53
CA GLU A 75 -7.20 7.10 -8.93
C GLU A 75 -7.08 8.45 -9.65
N ALA A 76 -8.09 9.32 -9.50
CA ALA A 76 -8.07 10.66 -10.05
C ALA A 76 -6.95 11.53 -9.45
N MET A 77 -6.72 11.42 -8.13
CA MET A 77 -5.65 12.13 -7.45
C MET A 77 -4.27 11.71 -7.98
N LEU A 78 -3.99 10.41 -8.07
CA LEU A 78 -2.71 9.88 -8.57
C LEU A 78 -2.49 10.26 -10.04
N MET A 79 -3.53 10.17 -10.87
CA MET A 79 -3.44 10.63 -12.27
C MET A 79 -3.11 12.12 -12.36
N THR A 80 -3.79 12.95 -11.56
CA THR A 80 -3.55 14.40 -11.53
C THR A 80 -2.12 14.71 -11.07
N GLN A 81 -1.64 14.04 -10.01
CA GLN A 81 -0.26 14.19 -9.53
C GLN A 81 0.77 13.77 -10.59
N ALA A 82 0.54 12.67 -11.31
CA ALA A 82 1.41 12.24 -12.40
C ALA A 82 1.48 13.31 -13.51
N LYS A 83 0.34 13.88 -13.92
CA LYS A 83 0.28 14.97 -14.91
C LYS A 83 0.97 16.24 -14.43
N SER A 84 0.84 16.62 -13.15
CA SER A 84 1.56 17.77 -12.59
C SER A 84 3.08 17.57 -12.60
N LEU A 85 3.56 16.37 -12.30
CA LEU A 85 4.99 16.03 -12.36
C LEU A 85 5.51 16.00 -13.80
N GLU A 86 4.71 15.49 -14.75
CA GLU A 86 5.02 15.56 -16.17
C GLU A 86 5.11 17.01 -16.67
N TYR A 87 4.17 17.88 -16.24
CA TYR A 87 4.25 19.30 -16.53
C TYR A 87 5.54 19.93 -15.97
N LEU A 88 5.88 19.65 -14.70
CA LEU A 88 7.11 20.15 -14.08
C LEU A 88 8.36 19.69 -14.83
N PHE A 89 8.35 18.46 -15.35
CA PHE A 89 9.44 17.96 -16.20
C PHE A 89 9.60 18.81 -17.47
N TYR A 90 8.50 19.05 -18.21
CA TYR A 90 8.56 19.88 -19.43
C TYR A 90 8.92 21.34 -19.15
N ASP A 91 8.40 21.92 -18.07
CA ASP A 91 8.73 23.28 -17.63
C ASP A 91 10.22 23.42 -17.27
N ALA A 92 10.80 22.42 -16.59
CA ALA A 92 12.23 22.42 -16.29
C ALA A 92 13.10 22.26 -17.54
N LEU A 93 12.71 21.37 -18.48
CA LEU A 93 13.43 21.21 -19.76
C LEU A 93 13.39 22.47 -20.61
N GLY A 94 12.25 23.18 -20.63
CA GLY A 94 12.10 24.43 -21.40
C GLY A 94 13.04 25.55 -20.92
N LYS A 95 13.52 25.50 -19.68
CA LYS A 95 14.43 26.50 -19.09
C LYS A 95 15.91 26.21 -19.37
N LEU A 96 16.27 24.99 -19.77
CA LEU A 96 17.65 24.58 -20.01
C LEU A 96 18.38 25.43 -21.06
N PRO A 97 17.82 25.71 -22.26
CA PRO A 97 18.56 26.40 -23.32
C PRO A 97 18.98 27.83 -22.96
N SER A 98 18.23 28.48 -22.07
CA SER A 98 18.48 29.85 -21.61
C SER A 98 19.24 29.93 -20.28
N SER A 99 19.61 28.80 -19.69
CA SER A 99 20.22 28.74 -18.37
C SER A 99 21.75 28.80 -18.42
N ASN A 100 22.36 29.42 -17.41
CA ASN A 100 23.80 29.29 -17.19
C ASN A 100 24.13 27.88 -16.68
N MET A 101 25.41 27.50 -16.61
CA MET A 101 25.80 26.13 -16.29
C MET A 101 25.28 25.63 -14.93
N GLU A 102 25.30 26.48 -13.91
CA GLU A 102 24.79 26.14 -12.56
C GLU A 102 23.27 25.92 -12.56
N HIS A 103 22.51 26.82 -13.18
CA HIS A 103 21.06 26.68 -13.30
C HIS A 103 20.67 25.51 -14.22
N ALA A 104 21.47 25.21 -15.24
CA ALA A 104 21.25 24.07 -16.13
C ALA A 104 21.29 22.76 -15.35
N GLU A 105 22.26 22.59 -14.45
CA GLU A 105 22.37 21.41 -13.60
C GLU A 105 21.18 21.30 -12.63
N VAL A 106 20.73 22.43 -12.05
CA VAL A 106 19.54 22.47 -11.18
C VAL A 106 18.28 22.08 -11.94
N PHE A 107 18.03 22.66 -13.12
CA PHE A 107 16.84 22.34 -13.93
C PHE A 107 16.88 20.92 -14.47
N ALA A 108 18.03 20.42 -14.91
CA ALA A 108 18.20 19.02 -15.30
C ALA A 108 17.89 18.07 -14.14
N SER A 109 18.37 18.40 -12.93
CA SER A 109 18.09 17.63 -11.72
C SER A 109 16.60 17.64 -11.35
N ILE A 110 15.92 18.79 -11.45
CA ILE A 110 14.47 18.91 -11.23
C ILE A 110 13.71 18.06 -12.25
N ALA A 111 14.08 18.15 -13.53
CA ALA A 111 13.44 17.39 -14.60
C ALA A 111 13.55 15.87 -14.34
N LEU A 112 14.76 15.35 -14.08
CA LEU A 112 14.96 13.93 -13.83
C LEU A 112 14.23 13.43 -12.58
N LYS A 113 14.16 14.25 -11.51
CA LYS A 113 13.37 13.95 -10.31
C LYS A 113 11.87 13.92 -10.61
N ALA A 114 11.37 14.89 -11.37
CA ALA A 114 9.96 14.97 -11.77
C ALA A 114 9.55 13.77 -12.64
N GLN A 115 10.38 13.38 -13.60
CA GLN A 115 10.17 12.20 -14.44
C GLN A 115 10.14 10.91 -13.60
N SER A 116 11.11 10.74 -12.68
CA SER A 116 11.14 9.61 -11.76
C SER A 116 9.89 9.56 -10.86
N GLY A 117 9.45 10.72 -10.36
CA GLY A 117 8.22 10.87 -9.59
C GLY A 117 6.98 10.46 -10.39
N CYS A 118 6.83 10.97 -11.62
CA CYS A 118 5.70 10.64 -12.50
C CYS A 118 5.58 9.13 -12.71
N ARG A 119 6.68 8.45 -13.03
CA ARG A 119 6.72 6.98 -13.16
C ARG A 119 6.27 6.28 -11.87
N LYS A 120 6.77 6.71 -10.71
CA LYS A 120 6.38 6.13 -9.41
C LYS A 120 4.90 6.28 -9.13
N THR A 121 4.31 7.44 -9.44
CA THR A 121 2.87 7.70 -9.26
C THR A 121 2.02 6.82 -10.18
N LEU A 122 2.43 6.66 -11.46
CA LEU A 122 1.75 5.76 -12.39
C LEU A 122 1.86 4.28 -11.98
N MET A 123 3.00 3.87 -11.42
CA MET A 123 3.16 2.54 -10.83
C MET A 123 2.23 2.32 -9.64
N ALA A 124 2.14 3.30 -8.73
CA ALA A 124 1.20 3.24 -7.60
C ALA A 124 -0.26 3.14 -8.08
N LEU A 125 -0.63 3.86 -9.14
CA LEU A 125 -1.95 3.75 -9.75
C LEU A 125 -2.19 2.36 -10.36
N ALA A 126 -1.21 1.81 -11.09
CA ALA A 126 -1.31 0.47 -11.65
C ALA A 126 -1.44 -0.62 -10.57
N GLU A 127 -0.70 -0.49 -9.47
CA GLU A 127 -0.77 -1.36 -8.30
C GLU A 127 -2.11 -1.21 -7.56
N LEU A 128 -2.69 -0.01 -7.50
CA LEU A 128 -4.02 0.21 -6.93
C LEU A 128 -5.11 -0.50 -7.75
N LYS A 129 -5.07 -0.42 -9.09
CA LYS A 129 -6.04 -1.07 -9.97
C LYS A 129 -5.87 -2.58 -10.05
N HIS A 130 -4.63 -3.04 -9.98
CA HIS A 130 -4.26 -4.45 -10.06
C HIS A 130 -3.37 -4.78 -8.88
N PRO A 131 -3.93 -4.87 -7.66
CA PRO A 131 -3.15 -5.22 -6.49
C PRO A 131 -2.49 -6.56 -6.79
N ARG A 132 -1.15 -6.57 -6.80
CA ARG A 132 -0.40 -7.80 -7.01
C ARG A 132 -0.94 -8.78 -5.97
N ARG A 133 -1.49 -9.90 -6.44
CA ARG A 133 -1.95 -10.99 -5.56
C ARG A 133 -0.72 -11.71 -4.99
N THR A 134 0.06 -10.98 -4.19
CA THR A 134 1.24 -11.48 -3.49
C THR A 134 0.85 -12.14 -2.17
N THR A 135 -0.45 -12.31 -1.91
CA THR A 135 -1.00 -13.24 -0.93
C THR A 135 -1.35 -14.55 -1.63
N THR A 136 -0.31 -15.26 -2.09
CA THR A 136 -0.25 -16.67 -1.74
C THR A 136 -0.36 -16.68 -0.22
N ILE A 137 -1.59 -16.83 0.27
CA ILE A 137 -1.83 -17.26 1.63
C ILE A 137 -1.12 -18.61 1.67
N ILE A 138 0.15 -18.61 2.08
CA ILE A 138 0.74 -19.76 2.72
C ILE A 138 -0.16 -19.89 3.94
N LYS A 139 -1.26 -20.63 3.78
CA LYS A 139 -1.95 -21.26 4.89
C LYS A 139 -0.79 -21.89 5.62
N GLN A 140 -0.41 -21.30 6.74
CA GLN A 140 0.50 -21.98 7.65
C GLN A 140 -0.24 -23.26 7.98
N GLN A 141 0.12 -24.33 7.27
CA GLN A 141 -0.37 -25.65 7.54
C GLN A 141 0.24 -25.92 8.89
N ASN A 142 -0.59 -25.81 9.93
CA ASN A 142 -0.20 -26.13 11.28
C ASN A 142 -0.02 -27.66 11.29
N ASN A 143 1.11 -28.12 10.77
CA ASN A 143 1.56 -29.50 10.88
C ASN A 143 1.99 -29.66 12.34
N ALA A 144 1.00 -29.70 13.23
CA ALA A 144 1.13 -30.34 14.52
C ALA A 144 1.37 -31.83 14.25
N ILE A 145 2.59 -32.14 13.81
CA ILE A 145 3.23 -33.42 14.07
C ILE A 145 3.24 -33.47 15.59
N THR A 146 2.33 -34.27 16.13
CA THR A 146 2.20 -34.66 17.54
C THR A 146 3.46 -34.37 18.34
N GLN A 147 3.45 -33.28 19.11
CA GLN A 147 4.48 -33.07 20.13
C GLN A 147 4.23 -34.12 21.22
N GLN A 148 5.04 -35.17 21.22
CA GLN A 148 5.10 -36.07 22.36
C GLN A 148 5.83 -35.37 23.50
N VAL A 149 5.08 -34.97 24.51
CA VAL A 149 5.64 -34.58 25.80
C VAL A 149 6.04 -35.86 26.54
N ASN A 150 7.31 -36.22 26.49
CA ASN A 150 7.85 -37.28 27.34
C ASN A 150 7.95 -36.75 28.78
N ASN A 151 6.86 -36.86 29.54
CA ASN A 151 6.95 -36.82 30.98
C ASN A 151 7.42 -38.21 31.46
N ASN A 152 8.73 -38.38 31.55
CA ASN A 152 9.28 -39.55 32.21
C ASN A 152 8.94 -39.46 33.70
N VAL A 153 8.25 -40.48 34.24
CA VAL A 153 8.68 -41.27 35.41
C VAL A 153 7.56 -42.23 35.87
N LYS A 154 7.93 -43.53 35.85
CA LYS A 154 7.39 -44.72 36.56
C LYS A 154 6.02 -45.26 36.11
N SER A 155 6.00 -46.42 35.44
CA SER A 155 5.97 -47.78 36.04
C SER A 155 4.75 -47.93 36.95
N GLU A 156 3.73 -48.68 36.56
CA GLU A 156 3.64 -50.10 36.94
C GLU A 156 2.70 -50.89 36.01
N ALA A 157 2.99 -52.19 35.95
CA ALA A 157 2.42 -53.20 35.08
C ALA A 157 0.92 -53.46 35.32
N TYR A 158 0.19 -53.70 34.22
CA TYR A 158 -1.02 -54.52 34.22
C TYR A 158 -1.23 -55.13 32.83
N GLU A 159 -1.89 -56.28 32.88
CA GLU A 159 -1.68 -57.46 32.04
C GLU A 159 -2.31 -57.38 30.65
N ILE A 160 -1.78 -58.23 29.76
CA ILE A 160 -2.16 -58.40 28.37
C ILE A 160 -3.51 -59.15 28.30
N GLU A 161 -4.53 -58.53 27.68
CA GLU A 161 -5.76 -59.24 27.26
C GLU A 161 -6.01 -59.09 25.74
N ASN A 162 -6.57 -60.15 25.17
CA ASN A 162 -6.46 -60.57 23.78
C ASN A 162 -7.36 -59.82 22.77
N ASN A 163 -6.93 -59.93 21.50
CA ASN A 163 -7.75 -60.26 20.31
C ASN A 163 -8.23 -59.12 19.38
N LYS A 164 -7.49 -58.88 18.29
CA LYS A 164 -7.83 -59.32 16.92
C LYS A 164 -6.82 -58.76 15.91
N LYS A 165 -6.15 -59.66 15.19
CA LYS A 165 -5.35 -59.30 14.00
C LYS A 165 -6.29 -58.74 12.91
N ILE A 166 -5.98 -57.57 12.38
CA ILE A 166 -6.12 -57.32 10.94
C ILE A 166 -4.74 -56.87 10.47
N ALA A 167 -4.12 -57.73 9.68
CA ALA A 167 -2.84 -57.50 9.05
C ALA A 167 -2.94 -56.33 8.07
N ASN A 168 -2.00 -55.38 8.12
CA ASN A 168 -1.73 -54.57 6.95
C ASN A 168 -0.77 -55.37 6.08
N GLU A 169 -1.34 -56.02 5.07
CA GLU A 169 -0.58 -56.77 4.08
C GLU A 169 0.37 -55.84 3.34
N LEU A 170 1.65 -56.18 3.41
CA LEU A 170 2.72 -55.59 2.63
C LEU A 170 2.47 -55.93 1.16
N ASN A 171 2.00 -54.97 0.37
CA ASN A 171 1.79 -55.23 -1.05
C ASN A 171 3.14 -55.24 -1.77
N ALA A 172 3.58 -56.45 -2.08
CA ALA A 172 4.81 -56.73 -2.78
C ALA A 172 4.72 -56.29 -4.25
N LYS A 173 5.78 -55.60 -4.69
CA LYS A 173 6.39 -55.62 -6.02
C LYS A 173 5.46 -55.56 -7.24
N VAL A 174 5.46 -54.40 -7.91
CA VAL A 174 5.78 -54.37 -9.34
C VAL A 174 6.99 -53.45 -9.51
N ALA A 175 8.04 -54.03 -10.07
CA ALA A 175 9.30 -53.36 -10.41
C ALA A 175 9.18 -52.68 -11.79
N TYR A 176 10.29 -52.06 -12.22
CA TYR A 176 10.62 -51.59 -13.58
C TYR A 176 9.72 -50.46 -14.14
N GLU A 177 10.21 -49.25 -14.44
CA GLU A 177 11.52 -48.89 -14.98
C GLU A 177 12.01 -47.55 -14.45
N ALA A 178 13.16 -47.59 -13.77
CA ALA A 178 14.09 -46.48 -13.77
C ALA A 178 14.61 -46.30 -15.20
N LYS A 179 14.04 -45.35 -15.95
CA LYS A 179 14.71 -44.85 -17.15
C LYS A 179 15.74 -43.81 -16.71
N ASN A 180 16.97 -44.30 -16.57
CA ASN A 180 18.18 -43.49 -16.46
C ASN A 180 18.30 -42.49 -17.63
N MET A 181 19.12 -41.45 -17.39
CA MET A 181 19.63 -40.39 -18.30
C MET A 181 18.88 -39.05 -18.11
N ASP A 182 19.51 -37.90 -17.83
CA ASP A 182 20.92 -37.50 -17.80
C ASP A 182 21.05 -36.20 -16.97
N ILE A 183 22.11 -36.07 -16.18
CA ILE A 183 22.45 -34.87 -15.42
C ILE A 183 23.50 -34.12 -16.23
N GLY A 184 23.08 -33.14 -17.03
CA GLY A 184 24.01 -32.24 -17.68
C GLY A 184 23.41 -31.46 -18.85
N THR A 185 23.18 -30.16 -18.66
CA THR A 185 23.35 -29.18 -19.74
C THR A 185 23.66 -27.81 -19.14
N THR A 186 24.86 -27.34 -19.49
CA THR A 186 25.41 -26.01 -19.28
C THR A 186 24.53 -24.96 -19.98
N ILE A 187 24.23 -23.87 -19.28
CA ILE A 187 23.57 -22.70 -19.87
C ILE A 187 24.56 -22.03 -20.83
N THR A 188 24.30 -22.10 -22.14
CA THR A 188 25.04 -21.35 -23.15
C THR A 188 24.49 -19.93 -23.26
N THR A 189 25.39 -18.95 -23.13
CA THR A 189 25.20 -17.54 -23.48
C THR A 189 24.77 -17.38 -24.94
N GLY A 190 23.64 -16.72 -25.17
CA GLY A 190 23.20 -16.34 -26.51
C GLY A 190 23.99 -15.15 -27.04
N THR A 191 24.99 -15.41 -27.88
CA THR A 191 25.60 -14.43 -28.78
C THR A 191 24.76 -14.35 -30.06
N ALA A 192 24.02 -13.27 -30.26
CA ALA A 192 23.42 -12.95 -31.56
C ALA A 192 24.37 -12.02 -32.31
N ASN A 193 25.29 -12.59 -33.08
CA ASN A 193 25.98 -11.89 -34.17
C ASN A 193 25.43 -12.42 -35.50
N THR A 194 24.88 -11.55 -36.33
CA THR A 194 24.62 -11.81 -37.75
C THR A 194 25.45 -10.79 -38.57
N PRO A 195 26.17 -11.20 -39.62
CA PRO A 195 27.19 -10.37 -40.27
C PRO A 195 26.62 -9.35 -41.27
N ALA A 196 27.49 -8.38 -41.60
CA ALA A 196 27.25 -7.12 -42.28
C ALA A 196 26.95 -7.17 -43.79
N GLU A 197 26.28 -6.12 -44.28
CA GLU A 197 26.47 -5.59 -45.64
C GLU A 197 26.78 -4.09 -45.57
N ALA A 198 27.84 -3.67 -46.26
CA ALA A 198 28.31 -2.30 -46.35
C ALA A 198 27.90 -1.69 -47.71
N VAL A 199 27.17 -0.58 -47.70
CA VAL A 199 26.97 0.33 -48.85
C VAL A 199 26.59 1.69 -48.25
N GLY A 200 27.11 2.87 -48.56
CA GLY A 200 28.18 3.37 -49.41
C GLY A 200 28.17 4.89 -49.15
N VAL A 201 29.34 5.53 -49.11
CA VAL A 201 29.48 6.96 -48.80
C VAL A 201 28.86 7.81 -49.91
N PHE A 202 28.01 8.78 -49.56
CA PHE A 202 27.58 9.83 -50.47
C PHE A 202 27.94 11.21 -49.88
N ASN A 203 28.97 11.82 -50.45
CA ASN A 203 29.34 13.22 -50.26
C ASN A 203 28.68 14.08 -51.35
N GLY A 204 28.31 15.31 -50.98
CA GLY A 204 27.91 16.40 -51.89
C GLY A 204 26.76 17.19 -51.26
N SER A 205 26.83 18.51 -51.04
CA SER A 205 27.75 19.56 -51.49
C SER A 205 27.73 20.71 -50.47
#